data_AF-A0A923WKD2-F1
#
_entry.id   AF-A0A923WKD2-F1
#
_cell.length_a   1.000
_cell.length_b   1.000
_cell.length_c   1.000
_cell.angle_alpha   90.00
_cell.angle_beta   90.00
_cell.angle_gamma   90.00
#
_symmetry.space_group_name_H-M   'P 1'
#
loop_
_entity.id
_entity.type
_entity.pdbx_description
1 polymer ?
#
loop_
_entity_poly.entity_id
_entity_poly.type
_entity_poly.pdbx_seq_one_letter_code
_entity_poly.pdbx_strand_id
1 'polypeptide(L)'
;DRKEQGIFLSPRPDLPPRAWLAGRCPGGRLRAAERAAVLAGQAPGVRADSGPTVCACFGVGRNIICEAIIRHELKTVPEVTACLKAGGNCGSCVPEIRVILLETRLQERC
;
A
#
# COMPACT_ATOMS: atom_id res chain seq x y z
N ASP A 1 -15.44 17.19 -21.50
CA ASP A 1 -14.11 17.61 -21.05
C ASP A 1 -13.51 16.52 -20.15
N ARG A 2 -12.75 15.58 -20.73
CA ARG A 2 -12.17 14.44 -20.02
C ARG A 2 -10.71 14.79 -19.72
N LYS A 3 -10.36 14.96 -18.44
CA LYS A 3 -8.98 15.20 -18.03
C LYS A 3 -8.25 13.88 -17.89
N GLU A 4 -7.35 13.59 -18.82
CA GLU A 4 -6.63 12.30 -18.87
C GLU A 4 -5.30 12.33 -18.09
N GLN A 5 -4.82 13.50 -17.67
CA GLN A 5 -3.53 13.67 -17.00
C GLN A 5 -3.58 14.79 -15.93
N GLY A 6 -2.72 14.69 -14.93
CA GLY A 6 -2.57 15.67 -13.85
C GLY A 6 -1.20 15.58 -13.17
N ILE A 7 -0.72 16.69 -12.62
CA ILE A 7 0.56 16.80 -11.93
C ILE A 7 0.28 17.09 -10.45
N PHE A 8 0.94 16.35 -9.56
CA PHE A 8 0.94 16.62 -8.11
C PHE A 8 2.24 17.32 -7.74
N LEU A 9 2.14 18.50 -7.11
CA LEU A 9 3.28 19.30 -6.65
C LEU A 9 3.25 19.37 -5.13
N SER A 10 4.33 18.95 -4.49
CA SER A 10 4.50 19.00 -3.04
C SER A 10 5.98 19.17 -2.71
N PRO A 11 6.33 19.91 -1.64
CA PRO A 11 7.68 19.93 -1.10
C PRO A 11 8.05 18.63 -0.37
N ARG A 12 7.08 17.76 -0.10
CA ARG A 12 7.31 16.46 0.56
C ARG A 12 7.72 15.41 -0.48
N PRO A 13 8.63 14.47 -0.13
CA PRO A 13 9.12 13.46 -1.06
C PRO A 13 8.11 12.31 -1.29
N ASP A 14 7.10 12.16 -0.43
CA ASP A 14 6.08 11.13 -0.54
C ASP A 14 4.96 11.51 -1.50
N LEU A 15 4.54 10.54 -2.31
CA LEU A 15 3.40 10.68 -3.21
C LEU A 15 2.17 10.01 -2.60
N PRO A 16 0.97 10.61 -2.75
CA PRO A 16 -0.27 9.94 -2.37
C PRO A 16 -0.43 8.62 -3.12
N PRO A 17 -1.15 7.64 -2.55
CA PRO A 17 -1.38 6.36 -3.21
C PRO A 17 -1.99 6.55 -4.60
N ARG A 18 -1.26 6.10 -5.63
CA ARG A 18 -1.64 6.27 -7.05
C ARG A 18 -3.04 5.73 -7.36
N ALA A 19 -3.43 4.63 -6.73
CA ALA A 19 -4.74 4.01 -6.91
C ALA A 19 -5.87 4.91 -6.40
N TRP A 20 -5.64 5.63 -5.30
CA TRP A 20 -6.61 6.60 -4.77
C TRP A 20 -6.73 7.82 -5.69
N LEU A 21 -5.60 8.37 -6.17
CA LEU A 21 -5.59 9.49 -7.13
C LEU A 21 -6.34 9.13 -8.42
N ALA A 22 -6.06 7.94 -8.98
CA ALA A 22 -6.73 7.45 -10.17
C ALA A 22 -8.26 7.30 -9.96
N GLY A 23 -8.67 6.81 -8.78
CA GLY A 23 -10.08 6.63 -8.42
C GLY A 23 -10.86 7.94 -8.19
N ARG A 24 -10.20 9.09 -8.06
CA ARG A 24 -10.83 10.41 -7.90
C ARG A 24 -11.00 11.15 -9.23
N CYS A 25 -10.54 10.57 -10.34
CA CYS A 25 -10.60 11.17 -11.67
C CYS A 25 -11.69 10.64 -12.65
N PRO A 26 -12.91 10.21 -12.24
CA PRO A 26 -13.94 9.88 -13.21
C PRO A 26 -14.77 11.12 -13.55
N GLY A 27 -14.28 11.96 -14.46
CA GLY A 27 -15.09 12.86 -15.31
C GLY A 27 -16.03 13.90 -14.66
N GLY A 28 -16.03 14.04 -13.33
CA GLY A 28 -16.98 14.87 -12.58
C GLY A 28 -16.30 15.94 -11.71
N ARG A 29 -17.09 16.92 -11.26
CA ARG A 29 -16.62 17.98 -10.36
C ARG A 29 -16.47 17.40 -8.94
N LEU A 30 -15.25 17.41 -8.39
CA LEU A 30 -14.98 16.95 -7.02
C LEU A 30 -15.78 17.76 -5.99
N ARG A 31 -16.30 17.09 -4.96
CA ARG A 31 -16.94 17.75 -3.82
C ARG A 31 -15.90 18.54 -3.01
N ALA A 32 -16.33 19.50 -2.21
CA ALA A 32 -15.43 20.37 -1.43
C ALA A 32 -14.45 19.59 -0.55
N ALA A 33 -14.91 18.54 0.14
CA ALA A 33 -14.07 17.68 0.97
C ALA A 33 -13.04 16.88 0.15
N GLU A 34 -13.42 16.42 -1.05
CA GLU A 34 -12.53 15.65 -1.93
C GLU A 34 -11.46 16.54 -2.55
N ARG A 35 -11.81 17.78 -2.89
CA ARG A 35 -10.85 18.80 -3.31
C ARG A 35 -9.83 19.08 -2.22
N ALA A 36 -10.27 19.25 -0.98
CA ALA A 36 -9.37 19.51 0.14
C ALA A 36 -8.39 18.33 0.34
N ALA A 37 -8.87 17.10 0.26
CA ALA A 37 -8.06 15.89 0.30
C ALA A 37 -7.02 15.82 -0.84
N VAL A 38 -7.42 16.09 -2.08
CA VAL A 38 -6.51 16.13 -3.24
C VAL A 38 -5.44 17.21 -3.08
N LEU A 39 -5.82 18.41 -2.64
CA LEU A 39 -4.87 19.52 -2.40
C LEU A 39 -3.91 19.20 -1.24
N ALA A 40 -4.38 18.51 -0.20
CA ALA A 40 -3.56 18.08 0.93
C ALA A 40 -2.65 16.89 0.59
N GLY A 41 -2.85 16.23 -0.55
CA GLY A 41 -2.20 14.95 -0.87
C GLY A 41 -2.65 13.80 0.01
N GLN A 42 -3.79 13.93 0.69
CA GLN A 42 -4.23 12.99 1.72
C GLN A 42 -5.53 12.31 1.29
N ALA A 43 -5.53 10.99 1.20
CA ALA A 43 -6.78 10.25 0.99
C ALA A 43 -7.71 10.42 2.22
N PRO A 44 -8.97 10.85 2.06
CA PRO A 44 -9.90 10.96 3.18
C PRO A 44 -10.22 9.55 3.67
N GLY A 45 -9.90 9.26 4.94
CA GLY A 45 -10.17 7.98 5.59
C GLY A 45 -9.23 6.83 5.19
N VAL A 46 -7.96 7.12 4.88
CA VAL A 46 -6.85 6.21 4.52
C VAL A 46 -7.15 4.73 4.86
N ARG A 47 -7.66 3.98 3.87
CA ARG A 47 -7.43 2.54 3.80
C ARG A 47 -5.95 2.41 3.48
N ALA A 48 -5.17 1.84 4.40
CA ALA A 48 -3.73 1.65 4.28
C ALA A 48 -3.39 1.25 2.84
N ASP A 49 -2.52 2.02 2.18
CA ASP A 49 -2.06 1.72 0.83
C ASP A 49 -1.51 0.30 0.86
N SER A 50 -2.21 -0.65 0.25
CA SER A 50 -1.82 -2.04 0.30
C SER A 50 -0.57 -2.30 -0.54
N GLY A 51 -0.17 -1.37 -1.42
CA GLY A 51 0.90 -1.57 -2.37
C GLY A 51 0.55 -2.65 -3.41
N PRO A 52 1.55 -3.11 -4.19
CA PRO A 52 1.37 -4.21 -5.14
C PRO A 52 0.87 -5.49 -4.44
N THR A 53 -0.07 -6.19 -5.05
CA THR A 53 -0.58 -7.47 -4.54
C THR A 53 0.52 -8.52 -4.57
N VAL A 54 0.83 -9.10 -3.41
CA VAL A 54 1.84 -10.17 -3.23
C VAL A 54 1.14 -11.52 -3.11
N CYS A 55 0.08 -11.61 -2.28
CA CYS A 55 -0.71 -12.84 -2.16
C CYS A 55 -2.06 -12.68 -2.86
N ALA A 56 -2.21 -13.26 -4.05
CA ALA A 56 -3.47 -13.25 -4.80
C ALA A 56 -4.60 -14.02 -4.10
N CYS A 57 -4.29 -15.12 -3.39
CA CYS A 57 -5.30 -15.94 -2.71
C CYS A 57 -6.08 -15.19 -1.63
N PHE A 58 -5.38 -14.32 -0.89
CA PHE A 58 -5.97 -13.58 0.24
C PHE A 58 -6.00 -12.07 -0.01
N GLY A 59 -5.62 -11.60 -1.21
CA GLY A 59 -5.61 -10.19 -1.57
C GLY A 59 -4.67 -9.32 -0.73
N VAL A 60 -3.54 -9.88 -0.27
CA VAL A 60 -2.60 -9.16 0.60
C VAL A 60 -1.53 -8.48 -0.25
N GLY A 61 -1.33 -7.18 -0.03
CA GLY A 61 -0.32 -6.39 -0.72
C GLY A 61 0.96 -6.16 0.09
N ARG A 62 2.04 -5.77 -0.60
CA ARG A 62 3.40 -5.60 -0.05
C ARG A 62 3.44 -4.70 1.17
N ASN A 63 2.77 -3.55 1.12
CA ASN A 63 2.82 -2.57 2.20
C ASN A 63 2.11 -3.08 3.46
N ILE A 64 1.04 -3.88 3.32
CA ILE A 64 0.39 -4.53 4.47
C ILE A 64 1.35 -5.53 5.13
N ILE A 65 2.12 -6.26 4.32
CA ILE A 65 3.13 -7.21 4.81
C ILE A 65 4.23 -6.46 5.55
N CYS A 66 4.79 -5.39 4.97
CA CYS A 66 5.79 -4.54 5.63
C CYS A 66 5.26 -3.96 6.95
N GLU A 67 4.07 -3.37 6.94
CA GLU A 67 3.44 -2.79 8.14
C GLU A 67 3.25 -3.85 9.24
N ALA A 68 2.79 -5.05 8.88
CA ALA A 68 2.62 -6.13 9.84
C ALA A 68 3.97 -6.62 10.41
N ILE A 69 5.02 -6.69 9.58
CA ILE A 69 6.37 -7.06 10.01
C ILE A 69 6.89 -6.05 11.03
N ILE A 70 6.75 -4.75 10.76
CA ILE A 70 7.23 -3.68 11.65
C ILE A 70 6.41 -3.64 12.93
N ARG A 71 5.07 -3.63 12.84
CA ARG A 71 4.18 -3.52 14.01
C ARG A 71 4.26 -4.70 14.97
N HIS A 72 4.47 -5.91 14.44
CA HIS A 72 4.46 -7.13 15.22
C HIS A 72 5.85 -7.78 15.32
N GLU A 73 6.89 -7.10 14.87
CA GLU A 73 8.30 -7.54 14.89
C GLU A 73 8.52 -8.94 14.29
N LEU A 74 7.75 -9.30 13.26
CA LEU A 74 7.66 -10.66 12.71
C LEU A 74 9.01 -11.11 12.14
N LYS A 75 9.50 -12.26 12.61
CA LYS A 75 10.83 -12.84 12.33
C LYS A 75 10.86 -13.90 11.26
N THR A 76 9.72 -14.54 11.03
CA THR A 76 9.66 -15.70 10.17
C THR A 76 8.46 -15.64 9.25
N VAL A 77 8.56 -16.30 8.08
CA VAL A 77 7.42 -16.40 7.15
C VAL A 77 6.19 -17.04 7.80
N PRO A 78 6.31 -18.11 8.62
CA PRO A 78 5.16 -18.65 9.36
C PRO A 78 4.45 -17.64 10.25
N GLU A 79 5.17 -16.72 10.90
CA GLU A 79 4.57 -15.64 11.71
C GLU A 79 3.80 -14.64 10.84
N VAL A 80 4.33 -14.30 9.66
CA VAL A 80 3.61 -13.49 8.65
C VAL A 80 2.35 -14.20 8.17
N THR A 81 2.43 -15.51 7.90
CA THR A 81 1.27 -16.33 7.52
C THR A 81 0.24 -16.37 8.64
N ALA A 82 0.64 -16.49 9.90
CA ALA A 82 -0.27 -16.49 11.05
C ALA A 82 -1.00 -15.14 11.20
N CYS A 83 -0.30 -14.03 10.96
CA CYS A 83 -0.86 -12.68 11.08
C CYS A 83 -1.78 -12.32 9.89
N LEU A 84 -1.33 -12.56 8.66
CA LEU A 84 -1.97 -12.04 7.43
C LEU A 84 -2.62 -13.12 6.56
N LYS A 85 -2.48 -14.41 6.90
CA LYS A 85 -2.87 -15.58 6.08
C LYS A 85 -2.11 -15.71 4.74
N ALA A 86 -1.36 -14.69 4.34
CA ALA A 86 -0.54 -14.67 3.14
C ALA A 86 0.46 -15.85 3.16
N GLY A 87 0.49 -16.64 2.08
CA GLY A 87 1.37 -17.82 1.98
C GLY A 87 0.78 -19.13 2.51
N GLY A 88 -0.41 -19.12 3.13
CA GLY A 88 -1.02 -20.32 3.72
C GLY A 88 -1.92 -21.17 2.81
N ASN A 89 -2.20 -20.73 1.56
CA ASN A 89 -3.08 -21.45 0.63
C ASN A 89 -2.29 -22.18 -0.48
N CYS A 90 -1.93 -21.49 -1.58
CA CYS A 90 -1.17 -22.11 -2.68
C CYS A 90 0.36 -22.02 -2.51
N GLY A 91 0.84 -21.22 -1.55
CA GLY A 91 2.27 -21.05 -1.27
C GLY A 91 3.08 -20.26 -2.30
N SER A 92 2.50 -19.81 -3.43
CA SER A 92 3.26 -19.16 -4.51
C SER A 92 3.96 -17.85 -4.11
N CYS A 93 3.41 -17.15 -3.12
CA CYS A 93 3.92 -15.87 -2.61
C CYS A 93 4.95 -16.01 -1.47
N VAL A 94 5.21 -17.23 -0.97
CA VAL A 94 6.18 -17.50 0.10
C VAL A 94 7.61 -17.01 -0.20
N PRO A 95 8.20 -17.23 -1.40
CA PRO A 95 9.53 -16.72 -1.70
C PRO A 95 9.58 -15.18 -1.70
N GLU A 96 8.54 -14.52 -2.22
CA GLU A 96 8.44 -13.07 -2.25
C GLU A 96 8.28 -12.48 -0.83
N ILE A 97 7.44 -13.10 0.01
CA ILE A 97 7.29 -12.72 1.43
C ILE A 97 8.63 -12.81 2.18
N ARG A 98 9.45 -13.83 1.90
CA ARG A 98 10.78 -13.98 2.51
C ARG A 98 11.71 -12.82 2.14
N VAL A 99 11.70 -12.38 0.88
CA VAL A 99 12.49 -11.23 0.41
C VAL A 99 12.03 -9.97 1.11
N ILE A 100 10.72 -9.70 1.13
CA ILE A 100 10.13 -8.54 1.81
C ILE A 100 10.51 -8.53 3.29
N LEU A 101 10.49 -9.68 3.96
CA LEU A 101 10.87 -9.81 5.37
C LEU A 101 12.32 -9.43 5.62
N LEU A 102 13.24 -9.88 4.75
CA LEU A 102 14.66 -9.52 4.85
C LEU A 102 14.88 -8.03 4.56
N GLU A 103 14.28 -7.52 3.49
CA GLU A 103 14.40 -6.10 3.10
C GLU A 103 13.89 -5.16 4.19
N THR A 104 12.68 -5.42 4.69
CA THR A 104 12.04 -4.56 5.71
C THR A 104 12.89 -4.48 6.97
N ARG A 105 13.48 -5.60 7.40
CA ARG A 105 14.36 -5.65 8.59
C ARG A 105 15.72 -5.00 8.38
N LEU A 106 16.25 -5.01 7.17
CA LEU A 106 17.46 -4.27 6.85
C LEU A 106 17.19 -2.75 6.88
N GLN A 107 16.00 -2.33 6.45
CA GLN A 107 15.60 -0.92 6.47
C GLN A 107 15.40 -0.37 7.89
N GLU A 108 15.06 -1.19 8.89
CA GLU A 108 14.99 -0.76 10.30
C GLU A 108 16.36 -0.52 10.95
N ARG A 109 17.46 -0.91 10.29
CA ARG A 109 18.83 -0.82 10.83
C ARG A 109 19.63 0.38 10.30
N CYS A 110 19.05 1.22 9.46
CA CYS A 110 19.59 2.50 9.00
C CYS A 110 18.76 3.65 9.54
#